data_AF-A0A2S7Z7S9-F1
#
_entry.id   AF-A0A2S7Z7S9-F1
#
_cell.length_a   1.000
_cell.length_b   1.000
_cell.length_c   1.000
_cell.angle_alpha   90.00
_cell.angle_beta   90.00
_cell.angle_gamma   90.00
#
_symmetry.space_group_name_H-M   'P 1'
#
loop_
_entity.id
_entity.type
_entity.pdbx_description
1 polymer ?
#
loop_
_entity_poly.entity_id
_entity_poly.type
_entity_poly.pdbx_seq_one_letter_code
_entity_poly.pdbx_strand_id
1 'polypeptide(L)'
;MTEIQALLLLKASLESADIHGVESILSEDCEYMSTGRGIIGRNRNETIDFLSSMMESIKADRVPVNCNVMHITDVYEEGALFVTGRHGLTVSYESGDTYVYMLFVDMNDEGLVDRIVSSQENYSIAYDTLRLNDDEPEYAFTMTPTTVKDWITSLSIWLETDNVDIDDFYRYIDEDTRVVFQKGDAESITLESGLDVEDYFDQLMNQHFDAVPHIIRDDDDNLILTYGPMSLIATLNKDGALALISIYIDMRDEDELSDEVGYIEEDITEIIYDDEDITEVAHDDFE
;
A
#
# COMPACT_ATOMS: atom_id res chain seq x y z
N MET A 1 5.59 -3.09 -15.72
CA MET A 1 5.52 -2.29 -14.49
C MET A 1 5.94 -0.87 -14.81
N THR A 2 5.38 0.12 -14.11
CA THR A 2 5.75 1.53 -14.29
C THR A 2 6.79 1.99 -13.27
N GLU A 3 7.33 3.19 -13.47
CA GLU A 3 8.28 3.81 -12.54
C GLU A 3 7.68 3.97 -11.15
N ILE A 4 6.44 4.46 -11.04
CA ILE A 4 5.75 4.66 -9.76
C ILE A 4 5.55 3.31 -9.06
N GLN A 5 5.07 2.28 -9.77
CA GLN A 5 4.91 0.94 -9.20
C GLN A 5 6.24 0.39 -8.66
N ALA A 6 7.34 0.54 -9.40
CA ALA A 6 8.67 0.11 -8.95
C ALA A 6 9.14 0.88 -7.70
N LEU A 7 8.90 2.19 -7.63
CA LEU A 7 9.19 3.01 -6.45
C LEU A 7 8.36 2.55 -5.25
N LEU A 8 7.06 2.29 -5.41
CA LEU A 8 6.19 1.83 -4.32
C LEU A 8 6.60 0.45 -3.79
N LEU A 9 7.04 -0.47 -4.66
CA LEU A 9 7.58 -1.76 -4.25
C LEU A 9 8.89 -1.64 -3.46
N LEU A 10 9.78 -0.74 -3.89
CA LEU A 10 11.03 -0.44 -3.15
C LEU A 10 10.75 0.26 -1.83
N LYS A 11 9.80 1.21 -1.80
CA LYS A 11 9.29 1.83 -0.57
C LYS A 11 8.85 0.76 0.41
N ALA A 12 7.96 -0.14 -0.02
CA ALA A 12 7.44 -1.19 0.85
C ALA A 12 8.55 -2.07 1.42
N SER A 13 9.55 -2.44 0.60
CA SER A 13 10.70 -3.23 1.03
C SER A 13 11.64 -2.50 1.99
N LEU A 14 11.83 -1.18 1.84
CA LEU A 14 12.64 -0.38 2.76
C LEU A 14 11.94 -0.21 4.11
N GLU A 15 10.65 0.12 4.09
CA GLU A 15 9.81 0.32 5.28
C GLU A 15 9.63 -1.00 6.07
N SER A 16 9.37 -2.11 5.37
CA SER A 16 9.27 -3.43 5.99
C SER A 16 10.62 -4.05 6.35
N ALA A 17 11.73 -3.43 5.94
CA ALA A 17 13.09 -3.98 6.03
C ALA A 17 13.17 -5.45 5.51
N ASP A 18 12.54 -5.71 4.36
CA ASP A 18 12.44 -7.04 3.75
C ASP A 18 12.65 -6.99 2.23
N ILE A 19 13.66 -7.73 1.76
CA ILE A 19 14.08 -7.77 0.36
C ILE A 19 13.17 -8.64 -0.51
N HIS A 20 12.30 -9.46 0.10
CA HIS A 20 11.44 -10.39 -0.63
C HIS A 20 10.66 -9.67 -1.74
N GLY A 21 10.64 -10.28 -2.93
CA GLY A 21 10.00 -9.73 -4.13
C GLY A 21 10.83 -8.71 -4.92
N VAL A 22 11.85 -8.05 -4.34
CA VAL A 22 12.64 -7.04 -5.06
C VAL A 22 13.39 -7.63 -6.25
N GLU A 23 13.92 -8.85 -6.14
CA GLU A 23 14.60 -9.49 -7.29
C GLU A 23 13.69 -9.59 -8.53
N SER A 24 12.38 -9.78 -8.34
CA SER A 24 11.43 -9.96 -9.43
C SER A 24 11.25 -8.72 -10.32
N ILE A 25 11.63 -7.54 -9.82
CA ILE A 25 11.44 -6.27 -10.53
C ILE A 25 12.73 -5.74 -11.16
N LEU A 26 13.87 -6.37 -10.90
CA LEU A 26 15.18 -5.94 -11.41
C LEU A 26 15.53 -6.68 -12.71
N SER A 27 16.09 -5.96 -13.68
CA SER A 27 16.71 -6.58 -14.85
C SER A 27 17.99 -7.33 -14.47
N GLU A 28 18.45 -8.26 -15.30
CA GLU A 28 19.68 -9.04 -15.03
C GLU A 28 20.92 -8.14 -14.87
N ASP A 29 20.99 -7.06 -15.65
CA ASP A 29 22.09 -6.10 -15.66
C ASP A 29 21.85 -4.90 -14.73
N CYS A 30 20.85 -4.97 -13.84
CA CYS A 30 20.48 -3.86 -12.97
C CYS A 30 21.66 -3.31 -12.16
N GLU A 31 21.91 -2.01 -12.27
CA GLU A 31 22.96 -1.32 -11.53
C GLU A 31 22.43 -0.63 -10.28
N TYR A 32 23.17 -0.68 -9.18
CA TYR A 32 22.98 0.22 -8.05
C TYR A 32 24.06 1.30 -8.08
N MET A 33 23.67 2.56 -8.18
CA MET A 33 24.57 3.72 -8.17
C MET A 33 24.30 4.60 -6.96
N SER A 34 25.36 5.09 -6.31
CA SER A 34 25.26 6.17 -5.34
C SER A 34 26.01 7.39 -5.89
N THR A 35 25.38 8.57 -5.88
CA THR A 35 26.02 9.79 -6.44
C THR A 35 27.37 10.11 -5.78
N GLY A 36 27.54 9.77 -4.50
CA GLY A 36 28.80 9.96 -3.78
C GLY A 36 29.84 8.84 -3.95
N ARG A 37 29.47 7.66 -4.45
CA ARG A 37 30.35 6.47 -4.52
C ARG A 37 30.49 5.85 -5.92
N GLY A 38 29.70 6.30 -6.88
CA GLY A 38 29.58 5.67 -8.20
C GLY A 38 28.80 4.36 -8.14
N ILE A 39 29.09 3.45 -9.08
CA ILE A 39 28.41 2.15 -9.20
C ILE A 39 28.89 1.21 -8.09
N ILE A 40 27.95 0.80 -7.25
CA ILE A 40 28.13 -0.12 -6.13
C ILE A 40 27.78 -1.55 -6.56
N GLY A 41 26.60 -1.74 -7.16
CA GLY A 41 26.14 -3.00 -7.73
C GLY A 41 26.17 -2.94 -9.26
N ARG A 42 26.78 -3.93 -9.92
CA ARG A 42 26.98 -3.95 -11.38
C ARG A 42 26.04 -4.88 -12.15
N ASN A 43 25.16 -5.57 -11.43
CA ASN A 43 24.18 -6.52 -11.95
C ASN A 43 23.15 -6.82 -10.85
N ARG A 44 22.08 -7.54 -11.20
CA ARG A 44 21.00 -7.88 -10.27
C ARG A 44 21.49 -8.45 -8.94
N ASN A 45 22.41 -9.41 -8.97
CA ASN A 45 22.87 -10.07 -7.75
C ASN A 45 23.65 -9.12 -6.84
N GLU A 46 24.58 -8.34 -7.39
CA GLU A 46 25.33 -7.36 -6.59
C GLU A 46 24.42 -6.24 -6.04
N THR A 47 23.41 -5.84 -6.81
CA THR A 47 22.40 -4.86 -6.39
C THR A 47 21.54 -5.42 -5.25
N ILE A 48 21.09 -6.67 -5.36
CA ILE A 48 20.33 -7.37 -4.30
C ILE A 48 21.20 -7.57 -3.05
N ASP A 49 22.46 -7.95 -3.17
CA ASP A 49 23.37 -8.09 -2.01
C ASP A 49 23.51 -6.77 -1.25
N PHE A 50 23.62 -5.66 -1.97
CA PHE A 50 23.72 -4.33 -1.38
C PHE A 50 22.42 -3.90 -0.69
N LEU A 51 21.26 -4.05 -1.35
CA LEU A 51 19.95 -3.73 -0.77
C LEU A 51 19.64 -4.63 0.44
N SER A 52 19.98 -5.92 0.36
CA SER A 52 19.82 -6.87 1.46
C SER A 52 20.64 -6.41 2.67
N SER A 53 21.89 -6.01 2.47
CA SER A 53 22.74 -5.49 3.54
C SER A 53 22.15 -4.23 4.18
N MET A 54 21.51 -3.36 3.38
CA MET A 54 20.82 -2.16 3.88
C MET A 54 19.62 -2.53 4.75
N MET A 55 18.77 -3.44 4.28
CA MET A 55 17.57 -3.90 4.99
C MET A 55 17.93 -4.67 6.26
N GLU A 56 18.97 -5.50 6.22
CA GLU A 56 19.50 -6.17 7.40
C GLU A 56 19.97 -5.17 8.47
N SER A 57 20.61 -4.07 8.07
CA SER A 57 21.00 -3.00 8.99
C SER A 57 19.78 -2.31 9.60
N ILE A 58 18.80 -1.92 8.77
CA ILE A 58 17.54 -1.30 9.23
C ILE A 58 16.86 -2.21 10.26
N LYS A 59 16.77 -3.51 9.95
CA LYS A 59 16.18 -4.53 10.81
C LYS A 59 16.94 -4.74 12.10
N ALA A 60 18.26 -4.88 12.05
CA ALA A 60 19.10 -5.14 13.21
C ALA A 60 19.12 -3.95 14.19
N ASP A 61 19.14 -2.73 13.66
CA ASP A 61 19.20 -1.51 14.44
C ASP A 61 17.81 -0.97 14.84
N ARG A 62 16.72 -1.62 14.38
CA ARG A 62 15.32 -1.22 14.60
C ARG A 62 15.08 0.25 14.22
N VAL A 63 15.66 0.68 13.10
CA VAL A 63 15.51 2.05 12.61
C VAL A 63 14.18 2.17 11.87
N PRO A 64 13.25 3.05 12.30
CA PRO A 64 12.04 3.33 11.53
C PRO A 64 12.42 4.02 10.23
N VAL A 65 11.93 3.50 9.11
CA VAL A 65 12.14 4.07 7.77
C VAL A 65 10.79 4.49 7.23
N ASN A 66 10.69 5.74 6.78
CA ASN A 66 9.53 6.21 6.02
C ASN A 66 9.99 6.63 4.63
N CYS A 67 9.22 6.23 3.62
CA CYS A 67 9.46 6.63 2.24
C CYS A 67 8.23 7.35 1.68
N ASN A 68 8.47 8.47 0.98
CA ASN A 68 7.42 9.23 0.31
C ASN A 68 7.76 9.42 -1.15
N VAL A 69 6.78 9.22 -2.03
CA VAL A 69 6.93 9.54 -3.45
C VAL A 69 6.96 11.05 -3.62
N MET A 70 7.89 11.51 -4.44
CA MET A 70 8.10 12.91 -4.73
C MET A 70 8.48 13.10 -6.19
N HIS A 71 8.35 14.33 -6.67
CA HIS A 71 8.97 14.76 -7.92
C HIS A 71 9.89 15.97 -7.71
N ILE A 72 10.91 16.07 -8.55
CA ILE A 72 11.81 17.24 -8.57
C ILE A 72 11.08 18.44 -9.16
N THR A 73 11.04 19.55 -8.43
CA THR A 73 10.43 20.81 -8.89
C THR A 73 11.46 21.79 -9.45
N ASP A 74 12.70 21.74 -8.95
CA ASP A 74 13.79 22.60 -9.43
C ASP A 74 15.17 21.96 -9.21
N VAL A 75 16.12 22.36 -10.05
CA VAL A 75 17.49 21.87 -10.09
C VAL A 75 18.45 23.05 -10.05
N TYR A 76 19.29 23.10 -9.02
CA TYR A 76 20.16 24.25 -8.77
C TYR A 76 21.53 24.19 -9.46
N GLU A 77 21.98 23.00 -9.86
CA GLU A 77 23.33 22.76 -10.38
C GLU A 77 23.33 22.48 -11.89
N GLU A 78 24.22 23.17 -12.62
CA GLU A 78 24.45 22.94 -14.04
C GLU A 78 25.20 21.61 -14.21
N GLY A 79 24.47 20.55 -14.55
CA GLY A 79 24.99 19.18 -14.67
C GLY A 79 24.44 18.19 -13.64
N ALA A 80 23.37 18.55 -12.91
CA ALA A 80 22.70 17.61 -12.02
C ALA A 80 22.27 16.34 -12.77
N LEU A 81 22.26 15.23 -12.05
CA LEU A 81 21.95 13.92 -12.62
C LEU A 81 20.50 13.81 -13.07
N PHE A 82 19.59 14.47 -12.35
CA PHE A 82 18.16 14.44 -12.60
C PHE A 82 17.60 15.82 -12.97
N VAL A 83 16.43 15.80 -13.60
CA VAL A 83 15.73 16.99 -14.13
C VAL A 83 14.38 17.18 -13.43
N THR A 84 13.83 18.39 -13.53
CA THR A 84 12.47 18.72 -13.08
C THR A 84 11.44 17.73 -13.65
N GLY A 85 10.50 17.30 -12.81
CA GLY A 85 9.44 16.34 -13.10
C GLY A 85 9.83 14.88 -12.86
N ARG A 86 11.10 14.59 -12.54
CA ARG A 86 11.55 13.23 -12.23
C ARG A 86 10.98 12.77 -10.88
N HIS A 87 10.31 11.61 -10.88
CA HIS A 87 9.81 10.97 -9.66
C HIS A 87 10.92 10.22 -8.92
N GLY A 88 10.78 10.12 -7.61
CA GLY A 88 11.65 9.34 -6.75
C GLY A 88 11.03 9.12 -5.38
N LEU A 89 11.79 8.48 -4.49
CA LEU A 89 11.46 8.35 -3.08
C LEU A 89 12.36 9.27 -2.26
N THR A 90 11.81 10.02 -1.34
CA THR A 90 12.60 10.45 -0.18
C THR A 90 12.66 9.32 0.84
N VAL A 91 13.81 9.07 1.44
CA VAL A 91 13.97 8.10 2.53
C VAL A 91 14.40 8.82 3.80
N SER A 92 13.62 8.71 4.87
CA SER A 92 13.95 9.26 6.20
C SER A 92 14.14 8.15 7.24
N TYR A 93 15.03 8.40 8.20
CA TYR A 93 15.16 7.62 9.42
C TYR A 93 14.53 8.46 10.54
N GLU A 94 13.51 7.94 11.21
CA GLU A 94 12.63 8.65 12.17
C GLU A 94 11.52 9.53 11.54
N SER A 95 10.47 9.80 12.32
CA SER A 95 9.33 10.64 11.92
C SER A 95 9.75 12.13 11.89
N GLY A 96 9.83 12.71 10.70
CA GLY A 96 10.06 14.14 10.51
C GLY A 96 10.31 14.51 9.05
N ASP A 97 10.31 15.80 8.73
CA ASP A 97 10.39 16.31 7.34
C ASP A 97 11.79 16.20 6.71
N THR A 98 12.77 15.62 7.43
CA THR A 98 14.17 15.57 6.96
C THR A 98 14.49 14.20 6.41
N TYR A 99 14.49 14.08 5.08
CA TYR A 99 15.01 12.91 4.41
C TYR A 99 16.54 12.84 4.52
N VAL A 100 17.08 11.62 4.46
CA VAL A 100 18.53 11.34 4.56
C VAL A 100 19.13 11.16 3.17
N TYR A 101 18.37 10.59 2.25
CA TYR A 101 18.72 10.49 0.84
C TYR A 101 17.45 10.34 -0.01
N MET A 102 17.60 10.52 -1.32
CA MET A 102 16.57 10.22 -2.32
C MET A 102 16.94 8.98 -3.10
N LEU A 103 15.95 8.23 -3.55
CA LEU A 103 16.10 7.04 -4.39
C LEU A 103 15.33 7.23 -5.69
N PHE A 104 15.96 6.93 -6.82
CA PHE A 104 15.38 7.01 -8.16
C PHE A 104 15.54 5.67 -8.88
N VAL A 105 14.66 5.37 -9.84
CA VAL A 105 14.72 4.13 -10.63
C VAL A 105 14.61 4.40 -12.13
N ASP A 106 15.54 3.88 -12.92
CA ASP A 106 15.43 3.88 -14.38
C ASP A 106 14.79 2.55 -14.83
N MET A 107 13.68 2.63 -15.54
CA MET A 107 12.98 1.48 -16.11
C MET A 107 13.47 1.19 -17.53
N ASN A 108 13.48 -0.08 -17.91
CA ASN A 108 13.76 -0.51 -19.27
C ASN A 108 12.48 -0.78 -20.08
N ASP A 109 12.65 -1.09 -21.36
CA ASP A 109 11.54 -1.34 -22.29
C ASP A 109 10.72 -2.60 -21.95
N GLU A 110 11.24 -3.49 -21.11
CA GLU A 110 10.53 -4.68 -20.60
C GLU A 110 9.74 -4.38 -19.32
N GLY A 111 9.82 -3.16 -18.80
CA GLY A 111 9.19 -2.76 -17.56
C GLY A 111 9.88 -3.33 -16.31
N LEU A 112 11.19 -3.57 -16.38
CA LEU A 112 12.05 -3.92 -15.25
C LEU A 112 12.97 -2.73 -14.90
N VAL A 113 13.46 -2.70 -13.66
CA VAL A 113 14.42 -1.70 -13.20
C VAL A 113 15.80 -2.04 -13.72
N ASP A 114 16.38 -1.14 -14.52
CA ASP A 114 17.76 -1.23 -15.03
C ASP A 114 18.77 -0.52 -14.14
N ARG A 115 18.32 0.47 -13.37
CA ARG A 115 19.18 1.19 -12.44
C ARG A 115 18.42 1.71 -11.24
N ILE A 116 19.01 1.54 -10.06
CA ILE A 116 18.62 2.21 -8.84
C ILE A 116 19.69 3.25 -8.52
N VAL A 117 19.29 4.48 -8.21
CA VAL A 117 20.20 5.56 -7.85
C VAL A 117 19.85 6.12 -6.48
N SER A 118 20.78 6.07 -5.53
CA SER A 118 20.67 6.85 -4.29
C SER A 118 21.48 8.15 -4.37
N SER A 119 20.83 9.26 -4.01
CA SER A 119 21.41 10.59 -4.04
C SER A 119 21.24 11.34 -2.73
N GLN A 120 22.30 12.05 -2.32
CA GLN A 120 22.28 13.04 -1.24
C GLN A 120 22.45 14.46 -1.79
N GLU A 121 22.31 14.64 -3.11
CA GLU A 121 22.35 15.96 -3.75
C GLU A 121 21.13 16.79 -3.38
N ASN A 122 21.24 18.11 -3.49
CA ASN A 122 20.15 19.02 -3.14
C ASN A 122 19.25 19.28 -4.35
N TYR A 123 18.04 18.73 -4.30
CA TYR A 123 16.96 19.04 -5.24
C TYR A 123 15.83 19.75 -4.49
N SER A 124 15.12 20.66 -5.18
CA SER A 124 13.79 21.04 -4.72
C SER A 124 12.82 19.97 -5.13
N ILE A 125 11.95 19.57 -4.20
CA ILE A 125 11.00 18.49 -4.39
C ILE A 125 9.60 18.92 -3.93
N ALA A 126 8.58 18.26 -4.44
CA ALA A 126 7.24 18.26 -3.89
C ALA A 126 6.79 16.80 -3.73
N TYR A 127 6.01 16.53 -2.69
CA TYR A 127 5.44 15.20 -2.45
C TYR A 127 4.21 14.99 -3.33
N ASP A 128 4.09 13.80 -3.87
CA ASP A 128 2.97 13.44 -4.74
C ASP A 128 1.81 12.84 -3.95
N THR A 129 0.60 13.23 -4.33
CA THR A 129 -0.63 12.51 -3.97
C THR A 129 -0.98 11.63 -5.16
N LEU A 130 -0.67 10.34 -5.07
CA LEU A 130 -0.76 9.42 -6.21
C LEU A 130 -2.17 8.92 -6.51
N ARG A 131 -3.13 9.12 -5.60
CA ARG A 131 -4.54 8.87 -5.91
C ARG A 131 -4.98 9.74 -7.08
N LEU A 132 -5.67 9.14 -8.05
CA LEU A 132 -6.32 9.79 -9.22
C LEU A 132 -5.43 10.01 -10.47
N ASN A 133 -4.43 9.16 -10.72
CA ASN A 133 -3.66 9.18 -11.96
C ASN A 133 -4.11 8.05 -12.92
N ASP A 134 -5.21 8.28 -13.64
CA ASP A 134 -5.88 7.32 -14.54
C ASP A 134 -5.05 6.87 -15.76
N ASP A 135 -3.90 7.48 -16.01
CA ASP A 135 -3.04 7.15 -17.15
C ASP A 135 -2.04 6.00 -16.86
N GLU A 136 -1.89 5.61 -15.60
CA GLU A 136 -1.01 4.51 -15.17
C GLU A 136 -1.77 3.17 -15.20
N PRO A 137 -1.17 2.08 -15.70
CA PRO A 137 -1.79 0.75 -15.60
C PRO A 137 -1.95 0.34 -14.14
N GLU A 138 -3.04 -0.39 -13.88
CA GLU A 138 -3.32 -1.00 -12.58
C GLU A 138 -2.14 -1.87 -12.10
N TYR A 139 -1.91 -1.86 -10.79
CA TYR A 139 -0.91 -2.74 -10.17
C TYR A 139 -1.46 -4.17 -10.04
N ALA A 140 -0.79 -5.11 -10.70
CA ALA A 140 -1.00 -6.55 -10.51
C ALA A 140 0.23 -7.18 -9.84
N PHE A 141 0.05 -8.30 -9.16
CA PHE A 141 1.15 -9.01 -8.52
C PHE A 141 2.20 -9.44 -9.55
N THR A 142 3.47 -9.13 -9.30
CA THR A 142 4.58 -9.58 -10.15
C THR A 142 4.88 -11.07 -10.00
N MET A 143 4.49 -11.64 -8.87
CA MET A 143 4.61 -13.04 -8.51
C MET A 143 3.49 -13.41 -7.55
N THR A 144 3.12 -14.69 -7.50
CA THR A 144 2.12 -15.18 -6.54
C THR A 144 2.48 -14.74 -5.11
N PRO A 145 1.56 -14.04 -4.39
CA PRO A 145 1.81 -13.61 -3.03
C PRO A 145 1.92 -14.81 -2.10
N THR A 146 3.00 -14.88 -1.32
CA THR A 146 3.30 -16.02 -0.43
C THR A 146 3.75 -15.58 0.96
N THR A 147 3.95 -14.28 1.17
CA THR A 147 4.42 -13.71 2.42
C THR A 147 3.48 -12.61 2.91
N VAL A 148 3.49 -12.32 4.21
CA VAL A 148 2.77 -11.16 4.78
C VAL A 148 3.20 -9.86 4.08
N LYS A 149 4.48 -9.74 3.73
CA LYS A 149 5.04 -8.60 3.01
C LYS A 149 4.37 -8.41 1.65
N ASP A 150 4.14 -9.46 0.88
CA ASP A 150 3.49 -9.37 -0.43
C ASP A 150 2.09 -8.75 -0.31
N TRP A 151 1.30 -9.22 0.65
CA TRP A 151 -0.05 -8.73 0.91
C TRP A 151 -0.06 -7.29 1.40
N ILE A 152 0.75 -6.98 2.42
CA ILE A 152 0.85 -5.62 2.96
C ILE A 152 1.36 -4.63 1.90
N THR A 153 2.26 -5.05 1.02
CA THR A 153 2.73 -4.22 -0.10
C THR A 153 1.59 -3.88 -1.06
N SER A 154 0.81 -4.89 -1.48
CA SER A 154 -0.35 -4.67 -2.36
C SER A 154 -1.39 -3.76 -1.72
N LEU A 155 -1.70 -3.96 -0.44
CA LEU A 155 -2.62 -3.11 0.31
C LEU A 155 -2.09 -1.67 0.44
N SER A 156 -0.80 -1.50 0.67
CA SER A 156 -0.16 -0.18 0.72
C SER A 156 -0.29 0.55 -0.61
N ILE A 157 -0.01 -0.14 -1.73
CA ILE A 157 -0.19 0.41 -3.08
C ILE A 157 -1.65 0.79 -3.32
N TRP A 158 -2.61 -0.05 -2.92
CA TRP A 158 -4.03 0.26 -3.04
C TRP A 158 -4.38 1.55 -2.30
N LEU A 159 -4.02 1.66 -1.01
CA LEU A 159 -4.31 2.85 -0.22
C LEU A 159 -3.66 4.12 -0.81
N GLU A 160 -2.44 4.01 -1.34
CA GLU A 160 -1.67 5.15 -1.88
C GLU A 160 -2.17 5.62 -3.26
N THR A 161 -2.67 4.70 -4.09
CA THR A 161 -2.92 4.97 -5.51
C THR A 161 -4.37 4.81 -5.96
N ASP A 162 -5.19 4.00 -5.27
CA ASP A 162 -6.51 3.57 -5.76
C ASP A 162 -6.45 2.92 -7.16
N ASN A 163 -5.31 2.30 -7.51
CA ASN A 163 -5.04 1.77 -8.84
C ASN A 163 -4.40 0.37 -8.81
N VAL A 164 -5.18 -0.61 -8.36
CA VAL A 164 -4.81 -2.02 -8.25
C VAL A 164 -5.71 -2.87 -9.14
N ASP A 165 -5.16 -3.90 -9.76
CA ASP A 165 -5.91 -4.91 -10.51
C ASP A 165 -6.67 -5.77 -9.49
N ILE A 166 -7.93 -5.39 -9.26
CA ILE A 166 -8.82 -6.01 -8.27
C ILE A 166 -9.04 -7.49 -8.59
N ASP A 167 -9.16 -7.84 -9.88
CA ASP A 167 -9.33 -9.22 -10.32
C ASP A 167 -8.09 -10.08 -9.99
N ASP A 168 -6.87 -9.55 -10.23
CA ASP A 168 -5.63 -10.24 -9.85
C ASP A 168 -5.46 -10.35 -8.33
N PHE A 169 -5.86 -9.33 -7.57
CA PHE A 169 -5.83 -9.34 -6.11
C PHE A 169 -6.72 -10.43 -5.52
N TYR A 170 -8.02 -10.44 -5.88
CA TYR A 170 -8.98 -11.40 -5.36
C TYR A 170 -8.74 -12.82 -5.84
N ARG A 171 -8.10 -13.03 -6.99
CA ARG A 171 -7.72 -14.38 -7.46
C ARG A 171 -6.88 -15.14 -6.44
N TYR A 172 -6.10 -14.45 -5.62
CA TYR A 172 -5.21 -15.07 -4.62
C TYR A 172 -5.83 -15.17 -3.21
N ILE A 173 -7.05 -14.67 -3.03
CA ILE A 173 -7.78 -14.77 -1.76
C ILE A 173 -8.47 -16.13 -1.69
N ASP A 174 -8.32 -16.81 -0.56
CA ASP A 174 -8.95 -18.10 -0.31
C ASP A 174 -10.41 -17.87 0.15
N GLU A 175 -11.29 -18.85 -0.10
CA GLU A 175 -12.68 -18.80 0.39
C GLU A 175 -12.76 -18.70 1.91
N ASP A 176 -11.75 -19.23 2.61
CA ASP A 176 -11.62 -19.20 4.06
C ASP A 176 -10.96 -17.91 4.60
N THR A 177 -10.51 -17.00 3.73
CA THR A 177 -9.93 -15.71 4.16
C THR A 177 -11.01 -14.86 4.84
N ARG A 178 -10.65 -14.27 5.98
CA ARG A 178 -11.54 -13.38 6.74
C ARG A 178 -11.04 -11.95 6.70
N VAL A 179 -11.96 -11.01 6.66
CA VAL A 179 -11.64 -9.60 6.93
C VAL A 179 -12.32 -9.20 8.22
N VAL A 180 -11.55 -8.68 9.18
CA VAL A 180 -12.08 -8.16 10.43
C VAL A 180 -11.90 -6.66 10.44
N PHE A 181 -12.98 -5.93 10.65
CA PHE A 181 -13.01 -4.47 10.68
C PHE A 181 -13.46 -3.98 12.06
N GLN A 182 -12.77 -2.98 12.60
CA GLN A 182 -13.16 -2.32 13.84
C GLN A 182 -12.96 -0.80 13.73
N LYS A 183 -13.98 -0.04 14.14
CA LYS A 183 -13.96 1.43 14.18
C LYS A 183 -14.01 1.91 15.63
N GLY A 184 -12.91 2.47 16.15
CA GLY A 184 -12.80 2.88 17.54
C GLY A 184 -13.17 1.77 18.54
N ASP A 185 -14.06 2.07 19.48
CA ASP A 185 -14.55 1.13 20.50
C ASP A 185 -15.80 0.33 20.05
N ALA A 186 -16.21 0.44 18.78
CA ALA A 186 -17.33 -0.32 18.24
C ALA A 186 -17.03 -1.83 18.20
N GLU A 187 -18.09 -2.64 18.18
CA GLU A 187 -17.95 -4.09 17.99
C GLU A 187 -17.33 -4.38 16.62
N SER A 188 -16.40 -5.34 16.58
CA SER A 188 -15.73 -5.69 15.34
C SER A 188 -16.66 -6.45 14.41
N ILE A 189 -16.71 -6.05 13.15
CA ILE A 189 -17.43 -6.73 12.09
C ILE A 189 -16.47 -7.74 11.45
N THR A 190 -16.91 -9.00 11.32
CA THR A 190 -16.18 -10.01 10.55
C THR A 190 -16.92 -10.24 9.25
N LEU A 191 -16.23 -10.02 8.14
CA LEU A 191 -16.70 -10.27 6.80
C LEU A 191 -16.13 -11.62 6.34
N GLU A 192 -17.03 -12.51 5.93
CA GLU A 192 -16.71 -13.85 5.43
C GLU A 192 -17.33 -13.99 4.03
N SER A 193 -16.50 -14.31 3.02
CA SER A 193 -16.81 -14.68 1.62
C SER A 193 -18.11 -14.15 0.96
N GLY A 194 -18.00 -13.42 -0.16
CA GLY A 194 -19.13 -13.09 -1.04
C GLY A 194 -19.00 -11.71 -1.67
N LEU A 195 -19.81 -11.43 -2.70
CA LEU A 195 -19.77 -10.15 -3.43
C LEU A 195 -19.97 -8.93 -2.51
N ASP A 196 -20.89 -9.01 -1.55
CA ASP A 196 -21.13 -7.91 -0.60
C ASP A 196 -19.91 -7.64 0.31
N VAL A 197 -19.07 -8.65 0.54
CA VAL A 197 -17.82 -8.52 1.30
C VAL A 197 -16.73 -7.85 0.47
N GLU A 198 -16.63 -8.21 -0.81
CA GLU A 198 -15.71 -7.59 -1.76
C GLU A 198 -16.06 -6.09 -1.90
N ASP A 199 -17.33 -5.78 -2.17
CA ASP A 199 -17.81 -4.39 -2.30
C ASP A 199 -17.54 -3.55 -1.05
N TYR A 200 -17.70 -4.11 0.14
CA TYR A 200 -17.42 -3.40 1.40
C TYR A 200 -15.92 -3.23 1.64
N PHE A 201 -15.11 -4.24 1.34
CA PHE A 201 -13.65 -4.15 1.45
C PHE A 201 -13.09 -3.10 0.49
N ASP A 202 -13.54 -3.09 -0.76
CA ASP A 202 -13.16 -2.09 -1.75
C ASP A 202 -13.49 -0.68 -1.26
N GLN A 203 -14.68 -0.48 -0.67
CA GLN A 203 -15.05 0.80 -0.06
C GLN A 203 -14.08 1.22 1.04
N LEU A 204 -13.60 0.29 1.88
CA LEU A 204 -12.61 0.58 2.91
C LEU A 204 -11.25 0.96 2.29
N MET A 205 -10.78 0.19 1.32
CA MET A 205 -9.50 0.43 0.64
C MET A 205 -9.51 1.74 -0.15
N ASN A 206 -10.67 2.16 -0.63
CA ASN A 206 -10.84 3.40 -1.38
C ASN A 206 -11.17 4.61 -0.49
N GLN A 207 -11.17 4.48 0.84
CA GLN A 207 -11.24 5.64 1.74
C GLN A 207 -10.00 6.52 1.59
N HIS A 208 -10.18 7.84 1.48
CA HIS A 208 -9.09 8.80 1.37
C HIS A 208 -8.85 9.50 2.69
N PHE A 209 -7.60 9.47 3.15
CA PHE A 209 -7.07 10.32 4.20
C PHE A 209 -5.97 11.23 3.62
N ASP A 210 -5.84 12.45 4.16
CA ASP A 210 -4.73 13.37 3.89
C ASP A 210 -3.45 12.88 4.59
N ALA A 211 -2.98 11.70 4.16
CA ALA A 211 -1.86 10.96 4.70
C ALA A 211 -1.22 10.12 3.59
N VAL A 212 -0.08 9.51 3.90
CA VAL A 212 0.60 8.53 3.04
C VAL A 212 0.65 7.19 3.79
N PRO A 213 0.37 6.06 3.15
CA PRO A 213 0.48 4.77 3.81
C PRO A 213 1.95 4.42 4.07
N HIS A 214 2.23 3.84 5.24
CA HIS A 214 3.56 3.40 5.65
C HIS A 214 3.51 2.01 6.28
N ILE A 215 4.53 1.20 6.02
CA ILE A 215 4.70 -0.10 6.68
C ILE A 215 5.62 0.07 7.88
N ILE A 216 5.13 -0.21 9.08
CA ILE A 216 5.92 -0.21 10.31
C ILE A 216 6.09 -1.62 10.84
N ARG A 217 7.12 -1.79 11.68
CA ARG A 217 7.45 -3.06 12.33
C ARG A 217 7.23 -2.92 13.83
N ASP A 218 6.49 -3.85 14.41
CA ASP A 218 6.35 -3.92 15.87
C ASP A 218 7.58 -4.56 16.54
N ASP A 219 7.54 -4.67 17.87
CA ASP A 219 8.63 -5.25 18.67
C ASP A 219 8.91 -6.74 18.36
N ASP A 220 7.92 -7.45 17.80
CA ASP A 220 7.94 -8.86 17.42
C ASP A 220 8.21 -9.05 15.92
N ASP A 221 8.63 -7.98 15.22
CA ASP A 221 8.89 -7.94 13.78
C ASP A 221 7.64 -8.14 12.88
N ASN A 222 6.43 -8.04 13.43
CA ASN A 222 5.20 -8.08 12.62
C ASN A 222 5.05 -6.78 11.82
N LEU A 223 4.51 -6.91 10.61
CA LEU A 223 4.25 -5.78 9.73
C LEU A 223 2.86 -5.20 10.00
N ILE A 224 2.80 -3.89 10.17
CA ILE A 224 1.57 -3.12 10.33
C ILE A 224 1.57 -2.05 9.24
N LEU A 225 0.51 -2.00 8.44
CA LEU A 225 0.30 -0.92 7.47
C LEU A 225 -0.50 0.18 8.15
N THR A 226 0.01 1.41 8.15
CA THR A 226 -0.67 2.58 8.72
C THR A 226 -1.03 3.55 7.62
N TYR A 227 -2.23 4.12 7.64
CA TYR A 227 -2.70 5.13 6.69
C TYR A 227 -3.69 6.09 7.38
N GLY A 228 -3.21 7.28 7.75
CA GLY A 228 -4.00 8.20 8.58
C GLY A 228 -4.46 7.52 9.88
N PRO A 229 -5.77 7.51 10.21
CA PRO A 229 -6.30 6.79 11.37
C PRO A 229 -6.38 5.27 11.19
N MET A 230 -6.15 4.76 9.97
CA MET A 230 -6.29 3.34 9.65
C MET A 230 -5.00 2.58 9.96
N SER A 231 -5.14 1.37 10.50
CA SER A 231 -4.08 0.39 10.67
C SER A 231 -4.54 -0.99 10.18
N LEU A 232 -3.70 -1.67 9.41
CA LEU A 232 -3.99 -2.99 8.86
C LEU A 232 -2.89 -3.99 9.22
N ILE A 233 -3.30 -5.23 9.49
CA ILE A 233 -2.42 -6.37 9.70
C ILE A 233 -2.91 -7.52 8.81
N ALA A 234 -1.98 -8.19 8.13
CA ALA A 234 -2.26 -9.40 7.37
C ALA A 234 -1.62 -10.62 8.06
N THR A 235 -2.33 -11.75 8.08
CA THR A 235 -1.84 -13.01 8.65
C THR A 235 -2.03 -14.15 7.65
N LEU A 236 -1.04 -15.03 7.57
CA LEU A 236 -1.11 -16.24 6.75
C LEU A 236 -1.55 -17.44 7.59
N ASN A 237 -2.22 -18.41 6.95
CA ASN A 237 -2.50 -19.71 7.53
C ASN A 237 -1.24 -20.59 7.52
N LYS A 238 -1.35 -21.78 8.11
CA LYS A 238 -0.26 -22.77 8.19
C LYS A 238 0.26 -23.25 6.82
N ASP A 239 -0.55 -23.10 5.78
CA ASP A 239 -0.28 -23.55 4.41
C ASP A 239 0.30 -22.38 3.56
N GLY A 240 0.43 -21.18 4.14
CA GLY A 240 1.01 -20.00 3.51
C GLY A 240 0.02 -19.12 2.73
N ALA A 241 -1.28 -19.46 2.72
CA ALA A 241 -2.31 -18.64 2.10
C ALA A 241 -2.81 -17.56 3.08
N LEU A 242 -3.39 -16.48 2.55
CA LEU A 242 -3.93 -15.39 3.37
C LEU A 242 -5.09 -15.90 4.24
N ALA A 243 -4.98 -15.73 5.55
CA ALA A 243 -6.00 -16.16 6.50
C ALA A 243 -6.88 -15.00 6.97
N LEU A 244 -6.26 -13.86 7.25
CA LEU A 244 -6.91 -12.74 7.91
C LEU A 244 -6.30 -11.42 7.44
N ILE A 245 -7.17 -10.46 7.11
CA ILE A 245 -6.85 -9.03 7.12
C ILE A 245 -7.62 -8.40 8.28
N SER A 246 -6.92 -7.79 9.22
CA SER A 246 -7.52 -7.03 10.32
C SER A 246 -7.32 -5.54 10.04
N ILE A 247 -8.41 -4.78 10.02
CA ILE A 247 -8.45 -3.34 9.79
C ILE A 247 -9.00 -2.66 11.04
N TYR A 248 -8.26 -1.68 11.55
CA TYR A 248 -8.69 -0.81 12.63
C TYR A 248 -8.68 0.64 12.16
N ILE A 249 -9.75 1.39 12.44
CA ILE A 249 -9.80 2.84 12.23
C ILE A 249 -9.94 3.53 13.58
N ASP A 250 -8.94 4.33 13.94
CA ASP A 250 -8.96 5.16 15.13
C ASP A 250 -9.87 6.38 14.93
N MET A 251 -10.81 6.57 15.85
CA MET A 251 -11.78 7.66 15.81
C MET A 251 -11.47 8.79 16.78
N ARG A 252 -10.39 8.67 17.57
CA ARG A 252 -10.09 9.61 18.65
C ARG A 252 -9.73 11.02 18.16
N ASP A 253 -9.38 11.17 16.88
CA ASP A 253 -9.08 12.46 16.27
C ASP A 253 -10.30 13.16 15.62
N GLU A 254 -11.46 12.50 15.50
CA GLU A 254 -12.67 13.16 14.96
C GLU A 254 -13.28 14.21 15.91
N ASP A 255 -12.98 14.15 17.20
CA ASP A 255 -13.50 15.11 18.20
C ASP A 255 -12.83 16.50 18.13
N GLU A 256 -11.71 16.66 17.39
CA GLU A 256 -11.05 17.96 17.19
C GLU A 256 -11.27 18.59 15.80
N LEU A 257 -11.84 17.85 14.84
CA LEU A 257 -12.13 18.31 13.47
C LEU A 257 -13.64 18.37 13.23
N SER A 258 -14.24 19.42 13.77
CA SER A 258 -15.66 19.77 13.63
C SER A 258 -16.22 19.61 12.21
N ASP A 259 -17.34 18.88 12.12
CA ASP A 259 -18.50 19.13 11.26
C ASP A 259 -18.30 19.19 9.72
N GLU A 260 -17.80 18.14 9.04
CA GLU A 260 -18.15 17.86 7.62
C GLU A 260 -17.62 16.51 7.07
N VAL A 261 -18.10 15.35 7.57
CA VAL A 261 -18.02 14.09 6.80
C VAL A 261 -19.36 13.37 6.90
N GLY A 262 -19.96 13.09 5.74
CA GLY A 262 -21.31 12.57 5.61
C GLY A 262 -21.49 11.24 6.35
N TYR A 263 -22.52 11.19 7.19
CA TYR A 263 -23.06 9.98 7.78
C TYR A 263 -23.32 8.92 6.70
N ILE A 264 -22.70 7.75 6.85
CA ILE A 264 -23.28 6.53 6.29
C ILE A 264 -24.24 6.03 7.36
N GLU A 265 -25.54 6.30 7.18
CA GLU A 265 -26.58 5.64 7.96
C GLU A 265 -26.56 4.14 7.64
N GLU A 266 -26.33 3.31 8.65
CA GLU A 266 -26.74 1.91 8.65
C GLU A 266 -28.26 1.84 8.47
N ASP A 267 -28.72 1.29 7.36
CA ASP A 267 -30.11 0.82 7.24
C ASP A 267 -30.08 -0.70 7.01
N ILE A 268 -29.62 -1.41 8.04
CA ILE A 268 -29.79 -2.87 8.15
C ILE A 268 -30.96 -3.14 9.10
N THR A 269 -32.17 -2.69 8.73
CA THR A 269 -33.37 -3.22 9.38
C THR A 269 -33.67 -4.61 8.84
N GLU A 270 -33.46 -5.60 9.71
CA GLU A 270 -34.03 -6.95 9.67
C GLU A 270 -35.38 -7.00 8.93
N ILE A 271 -35.42 -7.68 7.78
CA ILE A 271 -36.68 -8.15 7.20
C ILE A 271 -37.11 -9.38 8.00
N ILE A 272 -37.83 -9.14 9.11
CA ILE A 272 -38.60 -10.19 9.78
C ILE A 272 -39.86 -10.42 8.92
N TYR A 273 -39.91 -11.55 8.21
CA TYR A 273 -41.16 -12.05 7.64
C TYR A 273 -41.99 -12.68 8.77
N ASP A 274 -42.97 -11.94 9.29
CA ASP A 274 -44.07 -12.54 10.04
C ASP A 274 -45.18 -12.94 9.06
N ASP A 275 -45.30 -14.25 8.85
CA ASP A 275 -46.49 -14.92 8.33
C ASP A 275 -47.67 -14.63 9.28
N GLU A 276 -48.62 -13.76 8.90
CA GLU A 276 -50.03 -13.88 9.28
C GLU A 276 -50.93 -12.89 8.49
N ASP A 277 -52.09 -13.41 8.07
CA ASP A 277 -53.24 -12.72 7.47
C ASP A 277 -53.20 -12.29 5.98
N ILE A 278 -53.23 -13.30 5.11
CA ILE A 278 -54.03 -13.22 3.87
C ILE A 278 -55.23 -14.15 4.04
N THR A 279 -56.34 -13.63 4.54
CA THR A 279 -57.65 -14.31 4.44
C THR A 279 -58.42 -13.77 3.24
N GLU A 280 -58.83 -14.70 2.38
CA GLU A 280 -59.77 -14.50 1.28
C GLU A 280 -61.07 -13.83 1.75
N VAL A 281 -61.52 -12.80 1.04
CA VAL A 281 -62.96 -12.63 0.77
C VAL A 281 -63.16 -12.09 -0.64
N ALA A 282 -63.56 -12.97 -1.55
CA ALA A 282 -64.31 -12.59 -2.74
C ALA A 282 -65.73 -12.19 -2.34
N HIS A 283 -66.30 -11.14 -2.93
CA HIS A 283 -67.65 -11.19 -3.48
C HIS A 283 -68.00 -9.96 -4.34
N ASP A 284 -68.74 -10.29 -5.40
CA ASP A 284 -69.27 -9.50 -6.50
C ASP A 284 -70.28 -8.38 -6.12
N ASP A 285 -70.55 -7.59 -7.17
CA ASP A 285 -71.86 -7.07 -7.62
C ASP A 285 -72.28 -5.61 -7.31
N PHE A 286 -72.50 -4.89 -8.43
CA PHE A 286 -73.50 -3.85 -8.79
C PHE A 286 -73.85 -2.76 -7.75
N GLU A 287 -73.84 -1.46 -8.07
CA GLU A 287 -74.49 -0.73 -9.18
C GLU A 287 -73.67 0.51 -9.62
#